data_AF-L1LG12-F1
#
_entry.id   AF-L1LG12-F1
#
_cell.length_a   1.000
_cell.length_b   1.000
_cell.length_c   1.000
_cell.angle_alpha   90.00
_cell.angle_beta   90.00
_cell.angle_gamma   90.00
#
_symmetry.space_group_name_H-M   'P 1'
#
loop_
_entity.id
_entity.type
_entity.pdbx_description
1 polymer ?
#
loop_
_entity_poly.entity_id
_entity_poly.type
_entity_poly.pdbx_seq_one_letter_code
_entity_poly.pdbx_strand_id
1 'polypeptide(L)'
;MYFTNNFSRLLTKRVGYARFRYNLTRSPTNTIDALYFHTRTSIKADKESHRDHGNTNKTDLASKRNPFGPTPHYSGRLPSVTNGRNCARGDIGLLYLEKMFDYTPKMWIKLTKMAKDRDTFMTLLTNFQRHLRGLKGKEVLELLERIRYYEIRENNEDIDVYHVIMCELAYRLTRENLRHFSILEISRLCKIFGKIKFNKEPNKNESLIPVCAENYRKTKIYELCENCKLRYGDLATQNGNDLMTILIVSFGKSILAQLKSIRKLHENLIIPYLSLVGSRNCTGCSHIVRELCIRCHKCFMSTYSLINIAILLHTIKRTRARANFIFRNIAKRLVKDNGIEDLCSKEFVTKAQSVALSQLIISCISSEYRPSEDNRRIDALLYRILVYVEKTFSNLLKYDTDDKYSYFITQLNLLNKACIVERHRLHSKIMANQQLSDFINSIPNSTRFDEAYDFKTSTTHLQVRNTLDMFNYETEVETKVYPYIVDILVKSKNLIIEVDGPYHYTTYINKSVGKILNRESSDDLFQHTLNSRLKQRLLQKSGYKFVNIPYYKWPNTTSAQVYFIASLGL
;
A
#
# COMPACT_ATOMS: atom_id res chain seq x y z
N MET A 1 -6.74 55.15 39.28
CA MET A 1 -8.07 54.49 39.36
C MET A 1 -7.86 53.09 39.94
N TYR A 2 -8.28 52.93 41.19
CA TYR A 2 -8.21 51.72 42.00
C TYR A 2 -9.28 50.70 41.56
N PHE A 3 -8.95 49.40 41.50
CA PHE A 3 -9.39 48.42 42.51
C PHE A 3 -8.95 46.99 42.15
N THR A 4 -8.15 46.42 43.03
CA THR A 4 -7.98 44.99 43.31
C THR A 4 -9.16 44.47 44.13
N ASN A 5 -9.69 43.27 43.88
CA ASN A 5 -9.73 42.17 44.87
C ASN A 5 -10.63 40.98 44.50
N ASN A 6 -10.04 39.81 44.77
CA ASN A 6 -10.61 38.54 45.24
C ASN A 6 -12.10 38.50 45.64
N PHE A 7 -12.80 37.47 45.18
CA PHE A 7 -13.67 36.69 46.08
C PHE A 7 -13.67 35.20 45.68
N SER A 8 -13.43 34.37 46.69
CA SER A 8 -13.41 32.92 46.67
C SER A 8 -14.73 32.40 47.24
N ARG A 9 -15.05 31.16 46.83
CA ARG A 9 -15.83 30.12 47.53
C ARG A 9 -17.34 29.95 47.29
N LEU A 10 -17.61 28.68 46.95
CA LEU A 10 -18.73 27.82 47.36
C LEU A 10 -20.09 28.01 46.69
N LEU A 11 -20.39 27.13 45.74
CA LEU A 11 -21.62 26.34 45.78
C LEU A 11 -21.45 25.00 45.04
N THR A 12 -21.24 23.98 45.86
CA THR A 12 -21.43 22.56 45.59
C THR A 12 -22.88 22.30 45.16
N LYS A 13 -23.12 21.84 43.93
CA LYS A 13 -24.30 21.03 43.63
C LYS A 13 -23.93 19.86 42.71
N ARG A 14 -24.05 18.68 43.31
CA ARG A 14 -24.08 17.36 42.69
C ARG A 14 -25.05 17.36 41.49
N VAL A 15 -24.56 16.99 40.32
CA VAL A 15 -25.41 16.41 39.26
C VAL A 15 -24.69 15.14 38.79
N GLY A 16 -25.38 14.02 38.94
CA GLY A 16 -24.85 12.68 38.74
C GLY A 16 -24.37 12.45 37.32
N TYR A 17 -23.14 11.96 37.19
CA TYR A 17 -22.65 11.37 35.95
C TYR A 17 -23.33 10.03 35.73
N ALA A 18 -24.36 10.02 34.89
CA ALA A 18 -24.83 8.81 34.24
C ALA A 18 -23.70 8.27 33.34
N ARG A 19 -23.06 7.18 33.78
CA ARG A 19 -22.17 6.35 32.97
C ARG A 19 -22.97 5.75 31.81
N PHE A 20 -22.97 6.41 30.65
CA PHE A 20 -23.29 5.73 29.40
C PHE A 20 -22.11 4.83 29.01
N ARG A 21 -22.15 3.57 29.45
CA ARG A 21 -21.35 2.48 28.89
C ARG A 21 -21.86 2.20 27.48
N TYR A 22 -21.21 2.79 26.47
CA TYR A 22 -21.24 2.18 25.14
C TYR A 22 -20.27 0.99 25.15
N ASN A 23 -20.84 -0.21 25.21
CA ASN A 23 -20.13 -1.45 24.88
C ASN A 23 -19.79 -1.42 23.38
N LEU A 24 -18.72 -0.73 23.01
CA LEU A 24 -17.98 -1.02 21.79
C LEU A 24 -17.11 -2.23 22.12
N THR A 25 -17.56 -3.38 21.65
CA THR A 25 -16.80 -4.63 21.68
C THR A 25 -15.38 -4.38 21.15
N ARG A 26 -14.42 -4.57 22.05
CA ARG A 26 -12.99 -4.60 21.73
C ARG A 26 -12.76 -5.72 20.70
N SER A 27 -12.35 -5.34 19.50
CA SER A 27 -11.58 -6.21 18.61
C SER A 27 -10.20 -5.57 18.42
N PRO A 28 -9.13 -6.11 19.01
CA PRO A 28 -7.78 -5.53 18.94
C PRO A 28 -7.05 -5.81 17.61
N THR A 29 -7.64 -6.50 16.64
CA THR A 29 -6.87 -7.14 15.55
C THR A 29 -6.86 -6.42 14.20
N ASN A 30 -7.62 -5.33 14.01
CA ASN A 30 -7.86 -4.80 12.65
C ASN A 30 -6.92 -3.66 12.17
N THR A 31 -6.00 -3.16 13.00
CA THR A 31 -5.05 -2.09 12.61
C THR A 31 -3.67 -2.64 12.19
N ILE A 32 -3.32 -3.84 12.67
CA ILE A 32 -2.00 -4.46 12.42
C ILE A 32 -1.87 -4.92 10.97
N ASP A 33 -2.95 -5.40 10.36
CA ASP A 33 -2.96 -5.85 8.96
C ASP A 33 -2.82 -4.73 7.92
N ALA A 34 -3.08 -3.48 8.29
CA ALA A 34 -2.91 -2.32 7.40
C ALA A 34 -1.46 -1.81 7.38
N LEU A 35 -0.68 -2.16 8.41
CA LEU A 35 0.74 -1.84 8.55
C LEU A 35 1.66 -2.92 7.95
N TYR A 36 1.07 -4.04 7.50
CA TYR A 36 1.76 -5.16 6.90
C TYR A 36 1.90 -4.97 5.38
N PHE A 37 2.99 -4.33 4.97
CA PHE A 37 3.58 -4.53 3.64
C PHE A 37 5.11 -4.42 3.76
N HIS A 38 5.71 -5.53 4.20
CA HIS A 38 6.96 -6.03 3.61
C HIS A 38 7.19 -7.55 3.79
N THR A 39 6.35 -8.31 4.49
CA THR A 39 6.56 -9.78 4.59
C THR A 39 5.24 -10.55 4.51
N ARG A 40 5.06 -11.36 3.46
CA ARG A 40 4.37 -12.67 3.46
C ARG A 40 4.27 -13.22 2.04
N THR A 41 5.10 -14.21 1.74
CA THR A 41 4.81 -15.29 0.79
C THR A 41 4.05 -16.42 1.50
N SER A 42 3.41 -17.22 0.66
CA SER A 42 2.47 -18.31 0.92
C SER A 42 3.03 -19.46 1.78
N ILE A 43 2.31 -19.83 2.85
CA ILE A 43 2.35 -21.19 3.38
C ILE A 43 1.26 -21.96 2.63
N LYS A 44 1.65 -22.73 1.60
CA LYS A 44 0.87 -23.89 1.18
C LYS A 44 1.45 -25.11 1.86
N ALA A 45 0.53 -25.95 2.32
CA ALA A 45 0.75 -27.10 3.15
C ALA A 45 1.59 -28.19 2.44
N ASP A 46 2.76 -28.50 2.99
CA ASP A 46 3.31 -29.84 2.94
C ASP A 46 2.81 -30.60 4.18
N LYS A 47 1.67 -31.25 4.02
CA LYS A 47 1.30 -32.40 4.84
C LYS A 47 1.36 -33.60 3.90
N GLU A 48 2.48 -34.31 3.91
CA GLU A 48 2.55 -35.76 3.72
C GLU A 48 4.02 -36.21 3.70
N SER A 49 4.54 -36.60 4.86
CA SER A 49 5.57 -37.66 4.95
C SER A 49 5.78 -38.03 6.41
N HIS A 50 5.24 -39.17 6.83
CA HIS A 50 5.88 -40.16 7.70
C HIS A 50 4.86 -41.25 8.03
N ARG A 51 4.90 -42.34 7.26
CA ARG A 51 4.74 -43.73 7.75
C ARG A 51 5.44 -44.68 6.77
N ASP A 52 6.58 -45.17 7.22
CA ASP A 52 7.15 -46.50 6.96
C ASP A 52 6.08 -47.61 7.21
N HIS A 53 6.08 -48.82 6.64
CA HIS A 53 7.00 -49.68 5.88
C HIS A 53 6.13 -50.66 5.03
N GLY A 54 6.72 -51.33 4.02
CA GLY A 54 6.28 -52.70 3.69
C GLY A 54 6.20 -53.10 2.22
N ASN A 55 7.34 -53.54 1.69
CA ASN A 55 7.54 -54.77 0.91
C ASN A 55 6.88 -55.04 -0.47
N THR A 56 7.78 -55.47 -1.35
CA THR A 56 7.70 -56.54 -2.37
C THR A 56 7.13 -56.29 -3.77
N ASN A 57 8.08 -56.36 -4.71
CA ASN A 57 8.13 -57.23 -5.89
C ASN A 57 7.42 -56.85 -7.21
N LYS A 58 8.32 -56.68 -8.21
CA LYS A 58 8.38 -57.40 -9.50
C LYS A 58 7.69 -56.82 -10.75
N THR A 59 8.56 -56.66 -11.75
CA THR A 59 8.45 -57.07 -13.17
C THR A 59 7.57 -56.28 -14.14
N ASP A 60 8.29 -55.64 -15.07
CA ASP A 60 8.30 -55.92 -16.52
C ASP A 60 7.26 -55.33 -17.49
N LEU A 61 7.87 -54.75 -18.54
CA LEU A 61 7.61 -54.88 -19.97
C LEU A 61 6.32 -54.29 -20.59
N ALA A 62 6.57 -53.21 -21.35
CA ALA A 62 6.42 -53.16 -22.81
C ALA A 62 5.00 -53.19 -23.45
N SER A 63 4.75 -52.07 -24.15
CA SER A 63 4.43 -52.00 -25.59
C SER A 63 2.98 -51.87 -26.08
N LYS A 64 2.90 -51.09 -27.17
CA LYS A 64 1.97 -51.10 -28.33
C LYS A 64 0.71 -50.21 -28.33
N ARG A 65 0.73 -49.27 -29.30
CA ARG A 65 -0.23 -48.99 -30.41
C ARG A 65 -1.71 -49.27 -30.12
N ASN A 66 -2.69 -48.43 -30.45
CA ASN A 66 -2.94 -47.76 -31.72
C ASN A 66 -4.06 -46.68 -31.56
N PRO A 67 -4.24 -45.77 -32.55
CA PRO A 67 -5.24 -44.69 -32.57
C PRO A 67 -6.56 -45.08 -33.27
N PHE A 68 -7.59 -44.24 -33.09
CA PHE A 68 -8.91 -44.18 -33.74
C PHE A 68 -10.14 -44.79 -33.02
N GLY A 69 -10.96 -43.86 -32.51
CA GLY A 69 -12.44 -43.85 -32.58
C GLY A 69 -13.22 -44.48 -31.41
N PRO A 70 -14.53 -44.18 -31.22
CA PRO A 70 -15.36 -43.09 -31.77
C PRO A 70 -16.12 -42.28 -30.68
N THR A 71 -16.77 -41.20 -31.14
CA THR A 71 -17.74 -40.33 -30.44
C THR A 71 -18.91 -41.11 -29.80
N PRO A 72 -19.37 -40.75 -28.58
CA PRO A 72 -20.67 -41.19 -28.08
C PRO A 72 -21.76 -40.15 -28.33
N HIS A 73 -22.76 -40.55 -29.11
CA HIS A 73 -24.11 -40.00 -29.06
C HIS A 73 -24.72 -40.28 -27.68
N TYR A 74 -25.07 -39.23 -26.93
CA TYR A 74 -25.93 -39.36 -25.75
C TYR A 74 -27.39 -39.09 -26.15
N SER A 75 -28.09 -40.16 -26.51
CA SER A 75 -29.55 -40.25 -26.42
C SER A 75 -29.89 -40.87 -25.07
N GLY A 76 -30.42 -40.08 -24.14
CA GLY A 76 -30.74 -40.56 -22.79
C GLY A 76 -31.88 -39.78 -22.15
N ARG A 77 -33.04 -40.45 -22.07
CA ARG A 77 -34.33 -40.08 -21.48
C ARG A 77 -34.29 -39.11 -20.29
N LEU A 78 -35.20 -38.14 -20.33
CA LEU A 78 -35.70 -37.40 -19.17
C LEU A 78 -36.24 -38.37 -18.10
N PRO A 79 -35.88 -38.23 -16.81
CA PRO A 79 -36.53 -38.98 -15.76
C PRO A 79 -37.93 -38.41 -15.50
N SER A 80 -38.91 -39.31 -15.47
CA SER A 80 -40.28 -39.07 -15.06
C SER A 80 -40.35 -38.54 -13.63
N VAL A 81 -41.19 -37.51 -13.47
CA VAL A 81 -41.60 -36.87 -12.22
C VAL A 81 -42.15 -37.92 -11.24
N THR A 82 -41.44 -38.14 -10.14
CA THR A 82 -42.01 -38.71 -8.92
C THR A 82 -42.08 -37.63 -7.85
N ASN A 83 -43.32 -37.32 -7.47
CA ASN A 83 -43.67 -36.42 -6.38
C ASN A 83 -43.16 -36.98 -5.05
N GLY A 84 -42.06 -36.42 -4.57
CA GLY A 84 -41.55 -36.62 -3.22
C GLY A 84 -41.01 -35.29 -2.70
N ARG A 85 -41.73 -34.67 -1.78
CA ARG A 85 -41.43 -33.35 -1.19
C ARG A 85 -40.09 -33.37 -0.47
N ASN A 86 -39.03 -33.04 -1.19
CA ASN A 86 -37.80 -32.46 -0.68
C ASN A 86 -37.34 -31.46 -1.75
N CYS A 87 -37.85 -30.23 -1.67
CA CYS A 87 -37.30 -29.12 -2.45
C CYS A 87 -35.84 -28.95 -2.00
N ALA A 88 -34.93 -29.60 -2.71
CA ALA A 88 -33.53 -29.19 -2.78
C ALA A 88 -33.56 -27.68 -3.05
N ARG A 89 -33.07 -26.88 -2.10
CA ARG A 89 -32.85 -25.46 -2.34
C ARG A 89 -31.89 -25.40 -3.52
N GLY A 90 -32.42 -25.14 -4.71
CA GLY A 90 -31.63 -25.01 -5.93
C GLY A 90 -30.47 -24.07 -5.67
N ASP A 91 -29.30 -24.43 -6.17
CA ASP A 91 -28.11 -23.61 -6.09
C ASP A 91 -28.46 -22.20 -6.60
N ILE A 92 -28.34 -21.19 -5.72
CA ILE A 92 -28.70 -19.81 -6.04
C ILE A 92 -27.84 -19.25 -7.17
N GLY A 93 -26.63 -19.80 -7.39
CA GLY A 93 -25.77 -19.45 -8.51
C GLY A 93 -26.35 -19.93 -9.83
N LEU A 94 -26.79 -21.19 -9.91
CA LEU A 94 -27.44 -21.74 -11.11
C LEU A 94 -28.74 -21.01 -11.44
N LEU A 95 -29.59 -20.77 -10.43
CA LEU A 95 -30.83 -20.01 -10.62
C LEU A 95 -30.55 -18.58 -11.10
N TYR A 96 -29.48 -17.95 -10.60
CA TYR A 96 -29.06 -16.66 -11.10
C TYR A 96 -28.69 -16.73 -12.58
N LEU A 97 -27.85 -17.70 -13.00
CA LEU A 97 -27.45 -17.81 -14.40
C LEU A 97 -28.62 -18.04 -15.35
N GLU A 98 -29.59 -18.89 -14.95
CA GLU A 98 -30.80 -19.16 -15.75
C GLU A 98 -31.66 -17.91 -15.97
N LYS A 99 -31.71 -17.02 -14.97
CA LYS A 99 -32.60 -15.85 -14.95
C LYS A 99 -31.86 -14.54 -14.78
N MET A 100 -30.58 -14.46 -15.17
CA MET A 100 -29.72 -13.33 -14.81
C MET A 100 -30.25 -11.98 -15.31
N PHE A 101 -31.03 -12.00 -16.39
CA PHE A 101 -31.66 -10.81 -16.97
C PHE A 101 -32.89 -10.30 -16.22
N ASP A 102 -33.51 -11.13 -15.38
CA ASP A 102 -34.72 -10.79 -14.63
C ASP A 102 -34.40 -10.16 -13.27
N TYR A 103 -33.14 -10.27 -12.82
CA TYR A 103 -32.73 -9.73 -11.54
C TYR A 103 -32.48 -8.22 -11.60
N THR A 104 -33.23 -7.47 -10.79
CA THR A 104 -32.91 -6.07 -10.51
C THR A 104 -31.63 -5.96 -9.68
N PRO A 105 -30.93 -4.80 -9.68
CA PRO A 105 -29.76 -4.58 -8.83
C PRO A 105 -30.00 -4.90 -7.34
N LYS A 106 -31.18 -4.55 -6.82
CA LYS A 106 -31.60 -4.81 -5.44
C LYS A 106 -31.78 -6.31 -5.15
N MET A 107 -32.32 -7.06 -6.10
CA MET A 107 -32.45 -8.51 -5.95
C MET A 107 -31.09 -9.20 -6.05
N TRP A 108 -30.27 -8.80 -7.00
CA TRP A 108 -28.92 -9.33 -7.19
C TRP A 108 -28.04 -9.13 -5.95
N ILE A 109 -27.98 -7.92 -5.37
CA ILE A 109 -27.18 -7.68 -4.16
C ILE A 109 -27.70 -8.49 -2.95
N LYS A 110 -28.99 -8.85 -2.92
CA LYS A 110 -29.53 -9.76 -1.90
C LYS A 110 -29.00 -11.19 -2.10
N LEU A 111 -28.94 -11.67 -3.35
CA LEU A 111 -28.35 -12.97 -3.67
C LEU A 111 -26.87 -13.02 -3.30
N THR A 112 -26.10 -11.97 -3.65
CA THR A 112 -24.67 -11.92 -3.30
C THR A 112 -24.47 -11.98 -1.78
N LYS A 113 -25.40 -11.43 -0.99
CA LYS A 113 -25.38 -11.53 0.48
C LYS A 113 -25.74 -12.92 1.00
N MET A 114 -26.55 -13.68 0.27
CA MET A 114 -27.00 -15.02 0.63
C MET A 114 -26.00 -16.12 0.25
N ALA A 115 -25.06 -15.85 -0.66
CA ALA A 115 -23.99 -16.78 -0.99
C ALA A 115 -23.23 -17.21 0.27
N LYS A 116 -22.98 -18.51 0.42
CA LYS A 116 -22.32 -19.07 1.61
C LYS A 116 -20.87 -19.40 1.32
N ASP A 117 -20.58 -19.81 0.10
CA ASP A 117 -19.27 -20.21 -0.39
C ASP A 117 -18.77 -19.29 -1.51
N ARG A 118 -17.49 -19.48 -1.83
CA ARG A 118 -16.75 -18.71 -2.84
C ARG A 118 -17.28 -18.94 -4.24
N ASP A 119 -17.62 -20.18 -4.61
CA ASP A 119 -17.95 -20.56 -5.98
C ASP A 119 -19.33 -20.05 -6.38
N THR A 120 -20.30 -20.12 -5.47
CA THR A 120 -21.60 -19.49 -5.62
C THR A 120 -21.45 -17.97 -5.78
N PHE A 121 -20.63 -17.34 -4.94
CA PHE A 121 -20.42 -15.90 -5.01
C PHE A 121 -19.71 -15.48 -6.31
N MET A 122 -18.72 -16.25 -6.77
CA MET A 122 -18.06 -16.10 -8.08
C MET A 122 -19.07 -16.20 -9.23
N THR A 123 -19.97 -17.17 -9.17
CA THR A 123 -21.04 -17.36 -10.16
C THR A 123 -21.95 -16.13 -10.22
N LEU A 124 -22.31 -15.56 -9.08
CA LEU A 124 -23.11 -14.33 -8.99
C LEU A 124 -22.38 -13.07 -9.50
N LEU A 125 -21.05 -13.12 -9.66
CA LEU A 125 -20.27 -12.05 -10.27
C LEU A 125 -20.19 -12.13 -11.80
N THR A 126 -20.80 -13.14 -12.43
CA THR A 126 -20.94 -13.20 -13.89
C THR A 126 -21.82 -12.04 -14.37
N ASN A 127 -21.36 -11.24 -15.34
CA ASN A 127 -22.07 -10.07 -15.87
C ASN A 127 -22.52 -9.01 -14.83
N PHE A 128 -21.87 -8.95 -13.66
CA PHE A 128 -22.26 -8.08 -12.54
C PHE A 128 -22.28 -6.58 -12.84
N GLN A 129 -21.54 -6.12 -13.85
CA GLN A 129 -21.36 -4.72 -14.22
C GLN A 129 -22.70 -4.01 -14.47
N ARG A 130 -23.69 -4.74 -14.98
CA ARG A 130 -25.05 -4.22 -15.21
C ARG A 130 -25.76 -3.79 -13.93
N HIS A 131 -25.44 -4.41 -12.81
CA HIS A 131 -26.11 -4.16 -11.53
C HIS A 131 -25.47 -3.00 -10.79
N LEU A 132 -24.16 -2.78 -10.95
CA LEU A 132 -23.38 -1.78 -10.21
C LEU A 132 -24.01 -0.39 -10.21
N ARG A 133 -24.49 0.08 -11.36
CA ARG A 133 -25.11 1.40 -11.52
C ARG A 133 -26.29 1.61 -10.58
N GLY A 134 -27.11 0.59 -10.36
CA GLY A 134 -28.29 0.66 -9.51
C GLY A 134 -28.00 0.52 -8.01
N LEU A 135 -26.75 0.24 -7.62
CA LEU A 135 -26.38 0.08 -6.21
C LEU A 135 -26.12 1.42 -5.54
N LYS A 136 -26.55 1.54 -4.29
CA LYS A 136 -26.18 2.65 -3.40
C LYS A 136 -24.72 2.51 -2.95
N GLY A 137 -24.13 3.61 -2.46
CA GLY A 137 -22.74 3.62 -1.99
C GLY A 137 -22.44 2.53 -0.95
N LYS A 138 -23.32 2.37 0.05
CA LYS A 138 -23.24 1.30 1.05
C LYS A 138 -23.26 -0.11 0.45
N GLU A 139 -24.06 -0.35 -0.59
CA GLU A 139 -24.20 -1.65 -1.24
C GLU A 139 -22.95 -2.01 -2.05
N VAL A 140 -22.32 -1.02 -2.71
CA VAL A 140 -21.02 -1.21 -3.38
C VAL A 140 -19.93 -1.54 -2.38
N LEU A 141 -19.92 -0.89 -1.21
CA LEU A 141 -18.97 -1.21 -0.14
C LEU A 141 -19.16 -2.63 0.40
N GLU A 142 -20.40 -3.04 0.69
CA GLU A 142 -20.71 -4.40 1.14
C GLU A 142 -20.29 -5.45 0.10
N LEU A 143 -20.49 -5.17 -1.19
CA LEU A 143 -20.01 -6.02 -2.28
C LEU A 143 -18.47 -6.16 -2.25
N LEU A 144 -17.73 -5.05 -2.15
CA LEU A 144 -16.26 -5.06 -2.08
C LEU A 144 -15.72 -5.80 -0.85
N GLU A 145 -16.40 -5.70 0.28
CA GLU A 145 -16.04 -6.44 1.49
C GLU A 145 -16.21 -7.94 1.29
N ARG A 146 -17.26 -8.37 0.58
CA ARG A 146 -17.46 -9.78 0.25
C ARG A 146 -16.46 -10.29 -0.79
N ILE A 147 -16.18 -9.50 -1.83
CA ILE A 147 -15.13 -9.80 -2.81
C ILE A 147 -13.80 -10.03 -2.09
N ARG A 148 -13.46 -9.14 -1.13
CA ARG A 148 -12.27 -9.29 -0.31
C ARG A 148 -12.33 -10.53 0.59
N TYR A 149 -13.47 -10.80 1.22
CA TYR A 149 -13.66 -11.95 2.12
C TYR A 149 -13.42 -13.28 1.41
N TYR A 150 -13.90 -13.41 0.17
CA TYR A 150 -13.69 -14.60 -0.67
C TYR A 150 -12.40 -14.55 -1.52
N GLU A 151 -11.58 -13.51 -1.34
CA GLU A 151 -10.31 -13.31 -2.06
C GLU A 151 -10.46 -13.36 -3.59
N ILE A 152 -11.51 -12.72 -4.10
CA ILE A 152 -11.83 -12.73 -5.54
C ILE A 152 -11.18 -11.54 -6.22
N ARG A 153 -10.41 -11.82 -7.26
CA ARG A 153 -9.80 -10.79 -8.12
C ARG A 153 -10.48 -10.73 -9.47
N GLU A 154 -10.51 -11.86 -10.15
CA GLU A 154 -11.18 -12.07 -11.43
C GLU A 154 -12.46 -12.88 -11.20
N ASN A 155 -13.50 -12.64 -12.00
CA ASN A 155 -14.70 -13.48 -12.02
C ASN A 155 -14.52 -14.68 -12.98
N ASN A 156 -15.59 -15.44 -13.22
CA ASN A 156 -15.57 -16.59 -14.16
C ASN A 156 -15.41 -16.19 -15.64
N GLU A 157 -15.38 -14.90 -15.95
CA GLU A 157 -15.19 -14.34 -17.30
C GLU A 157 -13.80 -13.67 -17.43
N ASP A 158 -12.88 -13.98 -16.51
CA ASP A 158 -11.54 -13.39 -16.40
C ASP A 158 -11.54 -11.85 -16.24
N ILE A 159 -12.65 -11.30 -15.72
CA ILE A 159 -12.83 -9.86 -15.51
C ILE A 159 -12.28 -9.45 -14.16
N ASP A 160 -11.34 -8.50 -14.15
CA ASP A 160 -10.87 -7.84 -12.93
C ASP A 160 -11.99 -7.04 -12.25
N VAL A 161 -12.60 -7.65 -11.23
CA VAL A 161 -13.77 -7.14 -10.53
C VAL A 161 -13.45 -5.82 -9.83
N TYR A 162 -12.24 -5.70 -9.27
CA TYR A 162 -11.81 -4.48 -8.60
C TYR A 162 -11.63 -3.33 -9.59
N HIS A 163 -11.06 -3.59 -10.77
CA HIS A 163 -10.89 -2.57 -11.80
C HIS A 163 -12.25 -1.94 -12.17
N VAL A 164 -13.26 -2.77 -12.48
CA VAL A 164 -14.59 -2.29 -12.86
C VAL A 164 -15.23 -1.47 -11.73
N ILE A 165 -15.21 -1.99 -10.50
CA ILE A 165 -15.81 -1.28 -9.36
C ILE A 165 -15.08 0.04 -9.10
N MET A 166 -13.75 0.07 -9.18
CA MET A 166 -12.98 1.30 -9.02
C MET A 166 -13.35 2.36 -10.05
N CYS A 167 -13.56 1.99 -11.31
CA CYS A 167 -14.04 2.95 -12.30
C CYS A 167 -15.42 3.49 -11.95
N GLU A 168 -16.37 2.64 -11.54
CA GLU A 168 -17.69 3.09 -11.12
C GLU A 168 -17.62 4.03 -9.90
N LEU A 169 -16.77 3.71 -8.92
CA LEU A 169 -16.51 4.59 -7.77
C LEU A 169 -15.90 5.93 -8.18
N ALA A 170 -14.93 5.91 -9.10
CA ALA A 170 -14.26 7.10 -9.61
C ALA A 170 -15.24 7.99 -10.35
N TYR A 171 -16.09 7.40 -11.21
CA TYR A 171 -17.15 8.10 -11.91
C TYR A 171 -18.10 8.83 -10.93
N ARG A 172 -18.62 8.12 -9.92
CA ARG A 172 -19.54 8.71 -8.93
C ARG A 172 -18.93 9.90 -8.19
N LEU A 173 -17.66 9.79 -7.80
CA LEU A 173 -16.98 10.84 -7.05
C LEU A 173 -16.53 12.03 -7.91
N THR A 174 -16.20 11.79 -9.18
CA THR A 174 -15.66 12.84 -10.07
C THR A 174 -16.72 13.52 -10.93
N ARG A 175 -17.81 12.82 -11.29
CA ARG A 175 -18.82 13.30 -12.24
C ARG A 175 -20.23 13.43 -11.65
N GLU A 176 -20.59 12.68 -10.61
CA GLU A 176 -21.93 12.77 -9.99
C GLU A 176 -21.93 13.64 -8.73
N ASN A 177 -21.39 13.11 -7.62
CA ASN A 177 -21.44 13.77 -6.33
C ASN A 177 -20.17 13.47 -5.52
N LEU A 178 -19.39 14.51 -5.23
CA LEU A 178 -18.18 14.37 -4.42
C LEU A 178 -18.46 13.79 -3.02
N ARG A 179 -19.68 13.96 -2.47
CA ARG A 179 -20.11 13.45 -1.16
C ARG A 179 -20.92 12.15 -1.26
N HIS A 180 -20.78 11.40 -2.36
CA HIS A 180 -21.54 10.14 -2.57
C HIS A 180 -21.34 9.12 -1.46
N PHE A 181 -20.16 9.07 -0.86
CA PHE A 181 -19.81 8.20 0.25
C PHE A 181 -19.58 9.02 1.52
N SER A 182 -20.13 8.57 2.63
CA SER A 182 -19.81 9.12 3.95
C SER A 182 -18.33 8.90 4.30
N ILE A 183 -17.77 9.74 5.19
CA ILE A 183 -16.39 9.55 5.70
C ILE A 183 -16.17 8.14 6.26
N LEU A 184 -17.18 7.53 6.91
CA LEU A 184 -17.07 6.17 7.43
C LEU A 184 -16.97 5.12 6.31
N GLU A 185 -17.74 5.28 5.24
CA GLU A 185 -17.65 4.41 4.06
C GLU A 185 -16.30 4.59 3.36
N ILE A 186 -15.82 5.82 3.18
CA ILE A 186 -14.49 6.10 2.62
C ILE A 186 -13.39 5.45 3.47
N SER A 187 -13.50 5.55 4.80
CA SER A 187 -12.55 4.93 5.73
C SER A 187 -12.49 3.41 5.54
N ARG A 188 -13.63 2.74 5.35
CA ARG A 188 -13.69 1.29 5.05
C ARG A 188 -13.14 0.96 3.66
N LEU A 189 -13.51 1.75 2.64
CA LEU A 189 -12.96 1.61 1.28
C LEU A 189 -11.43 1.71 1.28
N CYS A 190 -10.86 2.66 2.02
CA CYS A 190 -9.41 2.82 2.11
C CYS A 190 -8.71 1.57 2.68
N LYS A 191 -9.33 0.90 3.66
CA LYS A 191 -8.81 -0.37 4.22
C LYS A 191 -8.84 -1.52 3.22
N ILE A 192 -9.82 -1.53 2.31
CA ILE A 192 -9.91 -2.54 1.24
C ILE A 192 -8.84 -2.24 0.19
N PHE A 193 -8.81 -1.01 -0.32
CA PHE A 193 -7.90 -0.58 -1.39
C PHE A 193 -6.43 -0.57 -0.99
N GLY A 194 -6.13 -0.44 0.30
CA GLY A 194 -4.77 -0.58 0.84
C GLY A 194 -4.14 -1.96 0.60
N LYS A 195 -4.96 -3.00 0.35
CA LYS A 195 -4.49 -4.37 0.16
C LYS A 195 -4.37 -4.81 -1.30
N ILE A 196 -4.83 -3.99 -2.24
CA ILE A 196 -4.89 -4.36 -3.66
C ILE A 196 -3.53 -4.11 -4.33
N LYS A 197 -3.08 -4.95 -5.26
CA LYS A 197 -1.94 -4.63 -6.13
C LYS A 197 -2.36 -4.74 -7.59
N PHE A 198 -1.82 -3.87 -8.43
CA PHE A 198 -1.98 -3.93 -9.88
C PHE A 198 -0.60 -4.16 -10.47
N ASN A 199 -0.35 -5.36 -10.97
CA ASN A 199 0.95 -5.78 -11.49
C ASN A 199 1.00 -5.83 -13.02
N LYS A 200 -0.12 -5.60 -13.71
CA LYS A 200 -0.19 -5.59 -15.17
C LYS A 200 -0.33 -4.15 -15.65
N GLU A 201 0.66 -3.68 -16.42
CA GLU A 201 0.49 -2.52 -17.28
C GLU A 201 -0.25 -2.97 -18.53
N PRO A 202 -1.44 -2.43 -18.80
CA PRO A 202 -2.17 -2.80 -20.00
C PRO A 202 -1.70 -2.01 -21.23
N ASN A 203 -1.98 -2.55 -22.41
CA ASN A 203 -1.79 -1.85 -23.68
C ASN A 203 -2.56 -0.53 -23.68
N LYS A 204 -1.87 0.59 -23.96
CA LYS A 204 -2.41 1.97 -23.88
C LYS A 204 -3.62 2.25 -24.78
N ASN A 205 -3.92 1.37 -25.74
CA ASN A 205 -4.93 1.58 -26.78
C ASN A 205 -6.20 0.73 -26.58
N GLU A 206 -6.28 -0.08 -25.54
CA GLU A 206 -7.44 -0.95 -25.28
C GLU A 206 -8.26 -0.42 -24.10
N SER A 207 -9.58 -0.52 -24.18
CA SER A 207 -10.43 -0.24 -23.02
C SER A 207 -10.22 -1.33 -21.97
N LEU A 208 -9.97 -0.90 -20.73
CA LEU A 208 -9.53 -1.78 -19.64
C LEU A 208 -10.67 -2.17 -18.71
N ILE A 209 -11.85 -1.62 -18.98
CA ILE A 209 -13.09 -2.00 -18.32
C ILE A 209 -13.80 -2.97 -19.24
N PRO A 210 -13.84 -4.26 -18.86
CA PRO A 210 -14.56 -5.23 -19.64
C PRO A 210 -16.07 -4.94 -19.53
N VAL A 211 -16.57 -4.39 -20.65
CA VAL A 211 -17.87 -4.66 -21.27
C VAL A 211 -19.13 -4.08 -20.63
N CYS A 212 -20.00 -3.60 -21.52
CA CYS A 212 -21.43 -3.49 -21.24
C CYS A 212 -22.10 -4.85 -21.53
N ALA A 213 -22.84 -5.43 -20.58
CA ALA A 213 -23.64 -6.65 -20.80
C ALA A 213 -24.50 -6.59 -22.08
N GLU A 214 -24.90 -5.39 -22.51
CA GLU A 214 -25.65 -5.17 -23.74
C GLU A 214 -24.84 -5.38 -25.02
N ASN A 215 -23.54 -5.01 -25.03
CA ASN A 215 -22.64 -5.28 -26.15
C ASN A 215 -22.27 -6.76 -26.22
N TYR A 216 -21.93 -7.36 -25.08
CA TYR A 216 -21.63 -8.80 -25.03
C TYR A 216 -22.82 -9.64 -25.51
N ARG A 217 -24.05 -9.27 -25.13
CA ARG A 217 -25.27 -9.94 -25.59
C ARG A 217 -25.42 -9.92 -27.11
N LYS A 218 -25.09 -8.81 -27.77
CA LYS A 218 -25.28 -8.61 -29.21
C LYS A 218 -24.13 -9.13 -30.06
N THR A 219 -22.90 -8.95 -29.60
CA THR A 219 -21.69 -9.15 -30.43
C THR A 219 -20.81 -10.29 -29.94
N LYS A 220 -21.01 -10.77 -28.70
CA LYS A 220 -20.09 -11.68 -28.00
C LYS A 220 -18.67 -11.12 -27.83
N ILE A 221 -18.48 -9.81 -28.07
CA ILE A 221 -17.20 -9.11 -27.93
C ILE A 221 -17.18 -8.39 -26.58
N TYR A 222 -16.04 -8.46 -25.89
CA TYR A 222 -15.81 -7.81 -24.61
C TYR A 222 -15.50 -6.31 -24.78
N GLU A 223 -16.43 -5.53 -25.34
CA GLU A 223 -16.26 -4.09 -25.61
C GLU A 223 -17.31 -3.20 -24.91
N LEU A 224 -16.90 -1.97 -24.55
CA LEU A 224 -17.83 -0.96 -24.03
C LEU A 224 -18.84 -0.54 -25.12
N CYS A 225 -20.13 -0.49 -24.79
CA CYS A 225 -21.13 0.12 -25.67
C CYS A 225 -20.98 1.64 -25.71
N GLU A 226 -21.56 2.30 -26.72
CA GLU A 226 -21.50 3.76 -26.87
C GLU A 226 -21.99 4.50 -25.61
N ASN A 227 -23.04 4.03 -24.95
CA ASN A 227 -23.51 4.62 -23.69
C ASN A 227 -22.48 4.50 -22.56
N CYS A 228 -21.75 3.38 -22.47
CA CYS A 228 -20.66 3.22 -21.52
C CYS A 228 -19.46 4.11 -21.86
N LYS A 229 -19.11 4.22 -23.15
CA LYS A 229 -18.04 5.11 -23.62
C LYS A 229 -18.35 6.56 -23.28
N LEU A 230 -19.57 7.03 -23.54
CA LEU A 230 -20.04 8.36 -23.17
C LEU A 230 -20.01 8.58 -21.64
N ARG A 231 -20.53 7.63 -20.85
CA ARG A 231 -20.57 7.73 -19.38
C ARG A 231 -19.17 7.80 -18.78
N TYR A 232 -18.33 6.79 -19.03
CA TYR A 232 -17.03 6.68 -18.36
C TYR A 232 -15.98 7.57 -19.02
N GLY A 233 -16.07 7.82 -20.33
CA GLY A 233 -15.11 8.61 -21.10
C GLY A 233 -13.67 8.18 -20.81
N ASP A 234 -12.82 9.16 -20.51
CA ASP A 234 -11.41 8.94 -20.18
C ASP A 234 -11.16 7.98 -18.99
N LEU A 235 -12.12 7.76 -18.08
CA LEU A 235 -11.97 6.79 -16.99
C LEU A 235 -11.86 5.35 -17.52
N ALA A 236 -12.45 5.07 -18.68
CA ALA A 236 -12.56 3.72 -19.23
C ALA A 236 -11.26 3.18 -19.85
N THR A 237 -10.27 4.05 -20.01
CA THR A 237 -8.94 3.75 -20.53
C THR A 237 -7.86 3.80 -19.45
N GLN A 238 -8.21 4.14 -18.21
CA GLN A 238 -7.23 4.21 -17.12
C GLN A 238 -6.89 2.82 -16.61
N ASN A 239 -5.61 2.55 -16.39
CA ASN A 239 -5.18 1.33 -15.72
C ASN A 239 -5.57 1.35 -14.22
N GLY A 240 -5.42 0.20 -13.55
CA GLY A 240 -5.81 0.09 -12.14
C GLY A 240 -5.02 1.00 -11.18
N ASN A 241 -3.75 1.30 -11.46
CA ASN A 241 -2.95 2.22 -10.65
C ASN A 241 -3.39 3.69 -10.84
N ASP A 242 -3.76 4.06 -12.06
CA ASP A 242 -4.29 5.39 -12.38
C ASP A 242 -5.69 5.59 -11.77
N LEU A 243 -6.58 4.60 -11.89
CA LEU A 243 -7.87 4.59 -11.19
C LEU A 243 -7.70 4.71 -9.68
N MET A 244 -6.75 3.97 -9.09
CA MET A 244 -6.44 4.07 -7.66
C MET A 244 -5.99 5.49 -7.30
N THR A 245 -5.15 6.12 -8.10
CA THR A 245 -4.69 7.50 -7.89
C THR A 245 -5.84 8.50 -7.94
N ILE A 246 -6.72 8.38 -8.95
CA ILE A 246 -7.93 9.20 -9.10
C ILE A 246 -8.84 9.04 -7.88
N LEU A 247 -9.05 7.80 -7.41
CA LEU A 247 -9.84 7.50 -6.23
C LEU A 247 -9.25 8.09 -4.96
N ILE A 248 -7.93 7.94 -4.74
CA ILE A 248 -7.26 8.50 -3.57
C ILE A 248 -7.44 10.02 -3.51
N VAL A 249 -7.24 10.72 -4.63
CA VAL A 249 -7.47 12.18 -4.67
C VAL A 249 -8.94 12.52 -4.41
N SER A 250 -9.87 11.77 -5.00
CA SER A 250 -11.31 12.01 -4.87
C SER A 250 -11.84 11.73 -3.46
N PHE A 251 -11.39 10.65 -2.82
CA PHE A 251 -11.66 10.36 -1.41
C PHE A 251 -11.17 11.48 -0.51
N GLY A 252 -9.95 11.97 -0.73
CA GLY A 252 -9.39 13.08 0.01
C GLY A 252 -10.23 14.36 -0.08
N LYS A 253 -10.63 14.74 -1.30
CA LYS A 253 -11.53 15.88 -1.55
C LYS A 253 -12.89 15.68 -0.86
N SER A 254 -13.45 14.48 -0.92
CA SER A 254 -14.72 14.13 -0.29
C SER A 254 -14.65 14.24 1.24
N ILE A 255 -13.60 13.69 1.87
CA ILE A 255 -13.37 13.82 3.31
C ILE A 255 -13.31 15.30 3.68
N LEU A 256 -12.51 16.11 2.99
CA LEU A 256 -12.39 17.55 3.27
C LEU A 256 -13.73 18.30 3.15
N ALA A 257 -14.56 17.93 2.17
CA ALA A 257 -15.88 18.53 1.99
C ALA A 257 -16.84 18.19 3.15
N GLN A 258 -16.70 17.02 3.76
CA GLN A 258 -17.55 16.53 4.85
C GLN A 258 -17.05 16.89 6.25
N LEU A 259 -15.75 17.13 6.44
CA LEU A 259 -15.19 17.47 7.76
C LEU A 259 -15.82 18.72 8.39
N LYS A 260 -16.29 19.68 7.57
CA LYS A 260 -16.91 20.92 8.06
C LYS A 260 -18.18 20.67 8.88
N SER A 261 -18.89 19.57 8.63
CA SER A 261 -20.15 19.24 9.31
C SER A 261 -19.97 18.34 10.54
N ILE A 262 -18.74 17.91 10.86
CA ILE A 262 -18.51 17.00 11.98
C ILE A 262 -18.15 17.79 13.24
N ARG A 263 -19.03 17.73 14.25
CA ARG A 263 -18.86 18.45 15.53
C ARG A 263 -17.70 17.91 16.38
N LYS A 264 -17.50 16.59 16.39
CA LYS A 264 -16.43 15.91 17.16
C LYS A 264 -15.58 15.07 16.23
N LEU A 265 -14.43 15.61 15.85
CA LEU A 265 -13.46 14.91 15.01
C LEU A 265 -12.64 13.93 15.84
N HIS A 266 -12.45 12.73 15.30
CA HIS A 266 -11.55 11.72 15.84
C HIS A 266 -10.61 11.27 14.73
N GLU A 267 -9.32 11.10 15.03
CA GLU A 267 -8.29 10.76 14.05
C GLU A 267 -8.56 9.44 13.31
N ASN A 268 -9.11 8.42 13.98
CA ASN A 268 -9.52 7.15 13.39
C ASN A 268 -10.46 7.27 12.18
N LEU A 269 -11.15 8.39 12.00
CA LEU A 269 -11.95 8.65 10.80
C LEU A 269 -11.09 8.85 9.55
N ILE A 270 -9.88 9.40 9.71
CA ILE A 270 -9.00 9.79 8.59
C ILE A 270 -7.72 8.97 8.50
N ILE A 271 -7.33 8.26 9.57
CA ILE A 271 -6.12 7.41 9.58
C ILE A 271 -6.13 6.37 8.46
N PRO A 272 -7.23 5.67 8.14
CA PRO A 272 -7.23 4.71 7.03
C PRO A 272 -6.96 5.36 5.67
N TYR A 273 -7.45 6.59 5.46
CA TYR A 273 -7.13 7.37 4.26
C TYR A 273 -5.65 7.76 4.22
N LEU A 274 -5.09 8.25 5.33
CA LEU A 274 -3.66 8.59 5.41
C LEU A 274 -2.77 7.36 5.19
N SER A 275 -3.13 6.21 5.77
CA SER A 275 -2.44 4.94 5.55
C SER A 275 -2.42 4.53 4.08
N LEU A 276 -3.56 4.64 3.36
CA LEU A 276 -3.63 4.37 1.92
C LEU A 276 -2.76 5.34 1.11
N VAL A 277 -2.82 6.64 1.41
CA VAL A 277 -2.02 7.66 0.72
C VAL A 277 -0.52 7.40 0.93
N GLY A 278 -0.12 7.11 2.17
CA GLY A 278 1.26 6.84 2.55
C GLY A 278 1.80 5.59 1.86
N SER A 279 1.04 4.48 1.82
CA SER A 279 1.48 3.24 1.19
C SER A 279 1.66 3.37 -0.32
N ARG A 280 0.82 4.19 -0.98
CA ARG A 280 0.87 4.45 -2.43
C ARG A 280 1.81 5.57 -2.85
N ASN A 281 2.42 6.27 -1.90
CA ASN A 281 3.27 7.43 -2.19
C ASN A 281 2.59 8.49 -3.08
N CYS A 282 1.27 8.69 -2.92
CA CYS A 282 0.46 9.52 -3.80
C CYS A 282 0.69 11.02 -3.54
N THR A 283 1.73 11.60 -4.15
CA THR A 283 2.12 13.02 -4.00
C THR A 283 1.06 13.99 -4.52
N GLY A 284 0.19 13.55 -5.44
CA GLY A 284 -0.98 14.28 -5.90
C GLY A 284 -1.95 14.67 -4.77
N CYS A 285 -1.82 14.11 -3.58
CA CYS A 285 -2.62 14.45 -2.40
C CYS A 285 -1.93 15.38 -1.40
N SER A 286 -0.75 15.93 -1.69
CA SER A 286 0.03 16.74 -0.75
C SER A 286 -0.74 17.91 -0.12
N HIS A 287 -1.49 18.68 -0.91
CA HIS A 287 -2.35 19.77 -0.44
C HIS A 287 -3.55 19.24 0.38
N ILE A 288 -4.11 18.08 0.03
CA ILE A 288 -5.18 17.43 0.81
C ILE A 288 -4.65 17.01 2.18
N VAL A 289 -3.50 16.34 2.22
CA VAL A 289 -2.85 15.92 3.47
C VAL A 289 -2.53 17.13 4.34
N ARG A 290 -2.03 18.22 3.75
CA ARG A 290 -1.80 19.49 4.47
C ARG A 290 -3.11 20.03 5.08
N GLU A 291 -4.19 20.08 4.32
CA GLU A 291 -5.47 20.59 4.80
C GLU A 291 -6.06 19.70 5.90
N LEU A 292 -5.94 18.37 5.77
CA LEU A 292 -6.32 17.42 6.82
C LEU A 292 -5.51 17.64 8.09
N CYS A 293 -4.21 17.88 7.97
CA CYS A 293 -3.36 18.24 9.10
C CYS A 293 -3.91 19.49 9.81
N ILE A 294 -4.20 20.56 9.07
CA ILE A 294 -4.74 21.81 9.65
C ILE A 294 -6.06 21.56 10.37
N ARG A 295 -7.03 20.92 9.71
CA ARG A 295 -8.38 20.74 10.26
C ARG A 295 -8.44 19.75 11.42
N CYS A 296 -7.61 18.72 11.39
CA CYS A 296 -7.58 17.67 12.42
C CYS A 296 -6.44 17.86 13.43
N HIS A 297 -5.80 19.03 13.44
CA HIS A 297 -4.63 19.32 14.28
C HIS A 297 -4.86 18.97 15.76
N LYS A 298 -5.98 19.42 16.34
CA LYS A 298 -6.29 19.16 17.75
C LYS A 298 -6.37 17.67 18.06
N CYS A 299 -7.04 16.89 17.20
CA CYS A 299 -7.18 15.43 17.35
C CYS A 299 -5.83 14.73 17.29
N PHE A 300 -4.97 15.13 16.35
CA PHE A 300 -3.62 14.57 16.24
C PHE A 300 -2.74 14.93 17.43
N MET A 301 -2.88 16.14 17.99
CA MET A 301 -2.12 16.52 19.17
C MET A 301 -2.58 15.79 20.44
N SER A 302 -3.84 15.35 20.50
CA SER A 302 -4.41 14.62 21.64
C SER A 302 -4.39 13.10 21.49
N THR A 303 -3.95 12.55 20.35
CA THR A 303 -3.99 11.09 20.13
C THR A 303 -3.07 10.36 21.10
N TYR A 304 -3.52 9.20 21.60
CA TYR A 304 -2.74 8.29 22.43
C TYR A 304 -2.22 7.07 21.66
N SER A 305 -2.40 7.04 20.34
CA SER A 305 -1.95 5.94 19.50
C SER A 305 -0.61 6.29 18.84
N LEU A 306 0.43 5.52 19.18
CA LEU A 306 1.74 5.60 18.54
C LEU A 306 1.64 5.36 17.03
N ILE A 307 0.87 4.34 16.64
CA ILE A 307 0.60 3.99 15.25
C ILE A 307 -0.02 5.15 14.47
N ASN A 308 -1.03 5.82 15.04
CA ASN A 308 -1.69 6.93 14.35
C ASN A 308 -0.73 8.10 14.12
N ILE A 309 0.14 8.39 15.09
CA ILE A 309 1.18 9.41 14.95
C ILE A 309 2.18 9.00 13.86
N ALA A 310 2.64 7.75 13.89
CA ALA A 310 3.58 7.20 12.92
C ALA A 310 3.03 7.29 11.48
N ILE A 311 1.78 6.85 11.27
CA ILE A 311 1.08 6.94 9.98
C ILE A 311 1.00 8.39 9.50
N LEU A 312 0.61 9.32 10.38
CA LEU A 312 0.49 10.73 10.04
C LEU A 312 1.82 11.33 9.58
N LEU A 313 2.88 11.16 10.38
CA LEU A 313 4.20 11.74 10.08
C LEU A 313 4.81 11.11 8.82
N HIS A 314 4.64 9.80 8.66
CA HIS A 314 5.09 9.07 7.47
C HIS A 314 4.37 9.55 6.21
N THR A 315 3.06 9.77 6.30
CA THR A 315 2.25 10.28 5.19
C THR A 315 2.62 11.72 4.83
N ILE A 316 2.81 12.61 5.81
CA ILE A 316 3.31 13.97 5.58
C ILE A 316 4.64 13.93 4.81
N LYS A 317 5.57 13.08 5.26
CA LYS A 317 6.89 12.97 4.66
C LYS A 317 6.84 12.43 3.23
N ARG A 318 6.15 11.31 2.99
CA ARG A 318 6.07 10.67 1.66
C ARG A 318 5.35 11.53 0.63
N THR A 319 4.28 12.21 1.04
CA THR A 319 3.55 13.11 0.13
C THR A 319 4.19 14.49 -0.03
N ARG A 320 5.25 14.80 0.74
CA ARG A 320 5.83 16.15 0.82
C ARG A 320 4.80 17.22 1.17
N ALA A 321 3.81 16.86 1.98
CA ALA A 321 2.80 17.81 2.44
C ALA A 321 3.49 18.90 3.27
N ARG A 322 3.22 20.18 2.94
CA ARG A 322 3.75 21.34 3.68
C ARG A 322 3.06 21.48 5.05
N ALA A 323 3.32 20.54 5.96
CA ALA A 323 2.70 20.41 7.27
C ALA A 323 3.73 20.30 8.41
N ASN A 324 4.90 20.93 8.24
CA ASN A 324 6.00 20.89 9.21
C ASN A 324 5.59 21.37 10.62
N PHE A 325 4.60 22.26 10.74
CA PHE A 325 4.10 22.70 12.04
C PHE A 325 3.56 21.54 12.88
N ILE A 326 2.82 20.59 12.28
CA ILE A 326 2.33 19.39 12.98
C ILE A 326 3.50 18.51 13.37
N PHE A 327 4.42 18.27 12.44
CA PHE A 327 5.60 17.45 12.70
C PHE A 327 6.36 17.99 13.91
N ARG A 328 6.62 19.30 13.96
CA ARG A 328 7.33 19.96 15.06
C ARG A 328 6.58 19.87 16.38
N ASN A 329 5.28 20.10 16.38
CA ASN A 329 4.48 20.02 17.60
C ASN A 329 4.42 18.59 18.15
N ILE A 330 4.28 17.59 17.28
CA ILE A 330 4.32 16.18 17.66
C ILE A 330 5.72 15.82 18.17
N ALA A 331 6.79 16.16 17.45
CA ALA A 331 8.15 15.87 17.91
C ALA A 331 8.43 16.49 19.28
N LYS A 332 8.03 17.75 19.49
CA LYS A 332 8.13 18.43 20.80
C LYS A 332 7.37 17.67 21.89
N ARG A 333 6.14 17.22 21.61
CA ARG A 333 5.33 16.41 22.54
C ARG A 333 6.01 15.08 22.88
N LEU A 334 6.54 14.38 21.88
CA LEU A 334 7.17 13.07 22.08
C LEU A 334 8.50 13.15 22.85
N VAL A 335 9.21 14.26 22.77
CA VAL A 335 10.45 14.50 23.53
C VAL A 335 10.18 14.92 24.98
N LYS A 336 9.03 15.53 25.26
CA LYS A 336 8.70 16.06 26.59
C LYS A 336 8.16 14.95 27.51
N ASP A 337 8.49 15.01 28.80
CA ASP A 337 7.84 14.27 29.90
C ASP A 337 7.55 12.78 29.59
N ASN A 338 8.55 12.00 29.12
CA ASN A 338 8.34 10.58 28.78
C ASN A 338 7.29 10.29 27.68
N GLY A 339 6.95 11.29 26.85
CA GLY A 339 5.87 11.17 25.87
C GLY A 339 5.99 10.04 24.85
N ILE A 340 7.21 9.69 24.39
CA ILE A 340 7.39 8.56 23.48
C ILE A 340 7.28 7.23 24.21
N GLU A 341 7.90 7.10 25.39
CA GLU A 341 7.86 5.90 26.21
C GLU A 341 6.42 5.61 26.71
N ASP A 342 5.67 6.64 27.08
CA ASP A 342 4.26 6.57 27.48
C ASP A 342 3.33 6.11 26.36
N LEU A 343 3.65 6.44 25.11
CA LEU A 343 2.89 5.97 23.95
C LEU A 343 3.26 4.54 23.59
N CYS A 344 4.55 4.20 23.66
CA CYS A 344 5.00 2.84 23.43
C CYS A 344 4.40 1.88 24.48
N SER A 345 4.38 2.24 25.76
CA SER A 345 3.84 1.39 26.84
C SER A 345 2.35 1.07 26.69
N LYS A 346 1.60 1.88 25.94
CA LYS A 346 0.17 1.66 25.64
C LYS A 346 -0.07 0.78 24.42
N GLU A 347 0.96 0.54 23.60
CA GLU A 347 0.89 -0.31 22.41
C GLU A 347 1.39 -1.71 22.77
N PHE A 348 0.52 -2.58 23.26
CA PHE A 348 0.91 -3.88 23.81
C PHE A 348 1.44 -4.89 22.77
N VAL A 349 1.19 -4.65 21.49
CA VAL A 349 1.64 -5.55 20.43
C VAL A 349 3.03 -5.11 19.96
N THR A 350 4.07 -5.83 20.38
CA THR A 350 5.49 -5.57 20.06
C THR A 350 5.74 -5.39 18.55
N LYS A 351 5.01 -6.13 17.73
CA LYS A 351 5.07 -6.03 16.28
C LYS A 351 4.50 -4.72 15.74
N ALA A 352 3.41 -4.24 16.34
CA ALA A 352 2.82 -2.97 15.96
C ALA A 352 3.68 -1.80 16.43
N GLN A 353 4.29 -1.92 17.61
CA GLN A 353 5.31 -1.00 18.11
C GLN A 353 6.50 -0.90 17.15
N SER A 354 7.10 -2.02 16.73
CA SER A 354 8.26 -2.00 15.83
C SER A 354 7.94 -1.31 14.50
N VAL A 355 6.77 -1.56 13.92
CA VAL A 355 6.35 -0.87 12.68
C VAL A 355 6.14 0.63 12.92
N ALA A 356 5.48 1.01 14.01
CA ALA A 356 5.25 2.42 14.32
C ALA A 356 6.58 3.17 14.56
N LEU A 357 7.51 2.57 15.31
CA LEU A 357 8.85 3.12 15.54
C LEU A 357 9.65 3.21 14.24
N SER A 358 9.59 2.19 13.38
CA SER A 358 10.21 2.21 12.05
C SER A 358 9.72 3.40 11.22
N GLN A 359 8.40 3.62 11.19
CA GLN A 359 7.77 4.73 10.48
C GLN A 359 8.14 6.09 11.08
N LEU A 360 8.27 6.19 12.41
CA LEU A 360 8.72 7.41 13.07
C LEU A 360 10.18 7.74 12.73
N ILE A 361 11.07 6.73 12.78
CA ILE A 361 12.48 6.88 12.44
C ILE A 361 12.62 7.42 11.01
N ILE A 362 12.03 6.75 10.01
CA ILE A 362 12.16 7.19 8.62
C ILE A 362 11.54 8.57 8.37
N SER A 363 10.48 8.92 9.12
CA SER A 363 9.86 10.25 9.02
C SER A 363 10.76 11.36 9.56
N CYS A 364 11.61 11.03 10.54
CA CYS A 364 12.60 11.92 11.15
C CYS A 364 13.87 12.08 10.29
N ILE A 365 14.16 11.11 9.41
CA ILE A 365 15.29 11.19 8.47
C ILE A 365 14.88 12.05 7.27
N SER A 366 15.76 12.94 6.81
CA SER A 366 15.46 13.90 5.75
C SER A 366 16.48 13.82 4.63
N SER A 367 16.00 13.89 3.38
CA SER A 367 16.85 14.05 2.20
C SER A 367 17.55 15.42 2.14
N GLU A 368 17.26 16.33 3.07
CA GLU A 368 17.80 17.70 3.11
C GLU A 368 18.15 18.08 4.57
N TYR A 369 18.91 17.24 5.27
CA TYR A 369 19.34 17.58 6.63
C TYR A 369 20.21 18.83 6.64
N ARG A 370 19.91 19.74 7.58
CA ARG A 370 20.68 20.96 7.88
C ARG A 370 20.71 21.18 9.39
N PRO A 371 21.84 21.54 10.00
CA PRO A 371 21.87 21.86 11.43
C PRO A 371 20.88 22.99 11.74
N SER A 372 19.81 22.69 12.46
CA SER A 372 18.77 23.64 12.86
C SER A 372 18.20 23.25 14.21
N GLU A 373 17.56 24.20 14.91
CA GLU A 373 16.91 23.94 16.19
C GLU A 373 15.81 22.87 16.08
N ASP A 374 15.08 22.84 14.96
CA ASP A 374 14.10 21.80 14.69
C ASP A 374 14.74 20.43 14.51
N ASN A 375 15.88 20.35 13.80
CA ASN A 375 16.62 19.09 13.68
C ASN A 375 17.27 18.64 14.99
N ARG A 376 17.67 19.55 15.88
CA ARG A 376 18.12 19.18 17.24
C ARG A 376 17.03 18.50 18.05
N ARG A 377 15.77 18.96 17.93
CA ARG A 377 14.62 18.31 18.57
C ARG A 377 14.33 16.94 17.97
N ILE A 378 14.46 16.81 16.66
CA ILE A 378 14.35 15.52 15.98
C ILE A 378 15.45 14.57 16.44
N ASP A 379 16.69 15.04 16.56
CA ASP A 379 17.82 14.25 17.08
C ASP A 379 17.57 13.82 18.53
N ALA A 380 17.00 14.70 19.36
CA ALA A 380 16.59 14.35 20.72
C ALA A 380 15.50 13.26 20.73
N LEU A 381 14.50 13.36 19.85
CA LEU A 381 13.47 12.33 19.70
C LEU A 381 14.07 10.99 19.26
N LEU A 382 14.93 10.99 18.24
CA LEU A 382 15.60 9.81 17.73
C LEU A 382 16.46 9.15 18.80
N TYR A 383 17.19 9.93 19.59
CA TYR A 383 17.95 9.41 20.74
C TYR A 383 17.05 8.70 21.75
N ARG A 384 15.90 9.28 22.10
CA ARG A 384 14.95 8.65 23.03
C ARG A 384 14.33 7.37 22.47
N ILE A 385 13.98 7.38 21.18
CA ILE A 385 13.53 6.18 20.47
C ILE A 385 14.60 5.10 20.58
N LEU A 386 15.86 5.42 20.29
CA LEU A 386 16.97 4.47 20.36
C LEU A 386 17.17 3.90 21.76
N VAL A 387 17.12 4.72 22.81
CA VAL A 387 17.16 4.26 24.21
C VAL A 387 16.00 3.32 24.54
N TYR A 388 14.78 3.64 24.08
CA TYR A 388 13.62 2.77 24.29
C TYR A 388 13.77 1.43 23.55
N VAL A 389 14.25 1.49 22.31
CA VAL A 389 14.46 0.33 21.44
C VAL A 389 15.53 -0.59 22.00
N GLU A 390 16.65 -0.06 22.47
CA GLU A 390 17.69 -0.83 23.14
C GLU A 390 17.12 -1.60 24.34
N LYS A 391 16.40 -0.92 25.24
CA LYS A 391 15.80 -1.57 26.43
C LYS A 391 14.77 -2.63 26.12
N THR A 392 13.97 -2.44 25.06
CA THR A 392 12.77 -3.27 24.80
C THR A 392 13.00 -4.33 23.73
N PHE A 393 13.88 -4.05 22.77
CA PHE A 393 14.08 -4.86 21.56
C PHE A 393 15.49 -5.44 21.42
N SER A 394 16.47 -5.10 22.26
CA SER A 394 17.85 -5.62 22.15
C SER A 394 17.91 -7.13 21.97
N ASN A 395 17.27 -7.89 22.87
CA ASN A 395 17.21 -9.34 22.78
C ASN A 395 16.42 -9.81 21.55
N LEU A 396 15.31 -9.17 21.22
CA LEU A 396 14.47 -9.55 20.09
C LEU A 396 15.20 -9.39 18.75
N LEU A 397 15.98 -8.33 18.59
CA LEU A 397 16.69 -8.02 17.35
C LEU A 397 17.99 -8.82 17.20
N LYS A 398 18.67 -9.13 18.31
CA LYS A 398 19.89 -9.93 18.30
C LYS A 398 19.64 -11.39 17.89
N TYR A 399 18.47 -11.93 18.24
CA TYR A 399 18.09 -13.32 17.99
C TYR A 399 16.94 -13.45 16.98
N ASP A 400 16.69 -12.44 16.15
CA ASP A 400 15.63 -12.47 15.12
C ASP A 400 16.01 -13.43 13.98
N THR A 401 15.79 -14.71 14.22
CA THR A 401 16.06 -15.80 13.27
C THR A 401 14.95 -15.97 12.22
N ASP A 402 13.75 -15.45 12.51
CA ASP A 402 12.54 -15.57 11.67
C ASP A 402 12.28 -14.33 10.77
N ASP A 403 13.27 -13.42 10.65
CA ASP A 403 13.16 -12.18 9.88
C ASP A 403 11.91 -11.33 10.23
N LYS A 404 11.42 -11.45 11.47
CA LYS A 404 10.17 -10.83 11.92
C LYS A 404 10.28 -9.31 12.00
N TYR A 405 11.49 -8.80 12.20
CA TYR A 405 11.81 -7.39 12.37
C TYR A 405 12.75 -6.85 11.29
N SER A 406 12.92 -7.55 10.16
CA SER A 406 13.82 -7.15 9.05
C SER A 406 13.64 -5.70 8.58
N TYR A 407 12.39 -5.25 8.39
CA TYR A 407 12.09 -3.86 8.04
C TYR A 407 12.52 -2.87 9.13
N PHE A 408 12.33 -3.23 10.40
CA PHE A 408 12.70 -2.37 11.53
C PHE A 408 14.22 -2.26 11.66
N ILE A 409 14.93 -3.38 11.56
CA ILE A 409 16.39 -3.46 11.48
C ILE A 409 16.89 -2.57 10.35
N THR A 410 16.27 -2.64 9.17
CA THR A 410 16.61 -1.77 8.02
C THR A 410 16.48 -0.29 8.35
N GLN A 411 15.41 0.13 9.05
CA GLN A 411 15.26 1.54 9.46
C GLN A 411 16.29 1.97 10.51
N LEU A 412 16.67 1.08 11.43
CA LEU A 412 17.73 1.35 12.42
C LEU A 412 19.10 1.48 11.74
N ASN A 413 19.40 0.59 10.80
CA ASN A 413 20.61 0.60 9.98
C ASN A 413 20.71 1.89 9.14
N LEU A 414 19.59 2.32 8.56
CA LEU A 414 19.48 3.60 7.86
C LEU A 414 19.70 4.80 8.78
N LEU A 415 19.13 4.76 9.99
CA LEU A 415 19.37 5.79 10.99
C LEU A 415 20.85 5.84 11.39
N ASN A 416 21.49 4.70 11.63
CA ASN A 416 22.91 4.61 11.96
C ASN A 416 23.76 5.24 10.86
N LYS A 417 23.50 4.89 9.60
CA LYS A 417 24.18 5.49 8.44
C LYS A 417 24.00 7.01 8.41
N ALA A 418 22.77 7.50 8.60
CA ALA A 418 22.49 8.94 8.64
C ALA A 418 23.22 9.64 9.82
N CYS A 419 23.32 8.99 10.98
CA CYS A 419 24.07 9.49 12.14
C CYS A 419 25.54 9.72 11.80
N ILE A 420 26.18 8.73 11.18
CA ILE A 420 27.60 8.77 10.81
C ILE A 420 27.87 9.90 9.79
N VAL A 421 27.05 9.99 8.73
CA VAL A 421 27.38 10.87 7.58
C VAL A 421 26.83 12.29 7.67
N GLU A 422 25.76 12.54 8.43
CA GLU A 422 25.16 13.88 8.50
C GLU A 422 24.68 14.33 9.89
N ARG A 423 24.48 13.43 10.87
CA ARG A 423 24.00 13.79 12.23
C ARG A 423 25.04 13.57 13.31
N HIS A 424 26.23 14.16 13.14
CA HIS A 424 27.37 13.96 14.03
C HIS A 424 27.05 14.19 15.53
N ARG A 425 26.17 15.14 15.88
CA ARG A 425 25.78 15.38 17.28
C ARG A 425 25.03 14.20 17.90
N LEU A 426 24.08 13.63 17.16
CA LEU A 426 23.36 12.43 17.58
C LEU A 426 24.33 11.26 17.68
N HIS A 427 25.21 11.09 16.69
CA HIS A 427 26.26 10.09 16.70
C HIS A 427 27.17 10.19 17.93
N SER A 428 27.73 11.36 18.22
CA SER A 428 28.57 11.58 19.41
C SER A 428 27.82 11.25 20.71
N LYS A 429 26.53 11.59 20.80
CA LYS A 429 25.71 11.28 21.98
C LYS A 429 25.44 9.78 22.12
N ILE A 430 25.27 9.07 21.01
CA ILE A 430 25.15 7.61 20.99
C ILE A 430 26.47 6.98 21.46
N MET A 431 27.59 7.40 20.88
CA MET A 431 28.92 6.86 21.21
C MET A 431 29.34 7.12 22.66
N ALA A 432 28.85 8.21 23.28
CA ALA A 432 29.07 8.49 24.69
C ALA A 432 28.28 7.56 25.64
N ASN A 433 27.28 6.84 25.14
CA ASN A 433 26.52 5.85 25.91
C ASN A 433 26.95 4.45 25.46
N GLN A 434 27.85 3.81 26.23
CA GLN A 434 28.45 2.52 25.89
C GLN A 434 27.41 1.45 25.54
N GLN A 435 26.37 1.30 26.38
CA GLN A 435 25.30 0.32 26.16
C GLN A 435 24.58 0.55 24.82
N LEU A 436 24.28 1.81 24.51
CA LEU A 436 23.59 2.14 23.27
C LEU A 436 24.49 2.00 22.03
N SER A 437 25.77 2.34 22.17
CA SER A 437 26.80 2.14 21.15
C SER A 437 26.95 0.65 20.82
N ASP A 438 27.13 -0.18 21.85
CA ASP A 438 27.24 -1.63 21.71
C ASP A 438 25.99 -2.23 21.06
N PHE A 439 24.81 -1.77 21.49
CA PHE A 439 23.55 -2.17 20.88
C PHE A 439 23.51 -1.85 19.38
N ILE A 440 23.76 -0.60 18.98
CA ILE A 440 23.70 -0.19 17.57
C ILE A 440 24.72 -0.95 16.72
N ASN A 441 25.92 -1.18 17.23
CA ASN A 441 26.96 -1.96 16.54
C ASN A 441 26.62 -3.46 16.48
N SER A 442 25.80 -3.97 17.40
CA SER A 442 25.31 -5.35 17.39
C SER A 442 24.09 -5.57 16.49
N ILE A 443 23.42 -4.49 16.05
CA ILE A 443 22.29 -4.64 15.12
C ILE A 443 22.84 -5.31 13.86
N PRO A 444 22.25 -6.44 13.44
CA PRO A 444 22.72 -7.13 12.26
C PRO A 444 22.63 -6.18 11.05
N ASN A 445 23.72 -6.11 10.30
CA ASN A 445 23.66 -5.53 8.97
C ASN A 445 22.69 -6.39 8.19
N SER A 446 21.46 -5.92 7.96
CA SER A 446 20.41 -6.71 7.31
C SER A 446 20.98 -7.35 6.05
N THR A 447 21.25 -8.66 6.13
CA THR A 447 21.82 -9.45 5.04
C THR A 447 20.72 -9.91 4.09
N ARG A 448 19.47 -9.86 4.58
CA ARG A 448 18.23 -10.26 3.94
C ARG A 448 17.26 -9.07 3.90
N PHE A 449 17.39 -8.25 2.86
CA PHE A 449 16.18 -8.04 2.07
C PHE A 449 15.91 -9.42 1.49
N ASP A 450 14.72 -9.99 1.75
CA ASP A 450 14.29 -11.35 1.36
C ASP A 450 15.14 -11.91 0.23
N GLU A 451 15.63 -13.15 0.40
CA GLU A 451 16.12 -14.04 -0.66
C GLU A 451 15.79 -13.44 -1.99
N ALA A 452 16.81 -13.10 -2.78
CA ALA A 452 16.65 -12.68 -4.16
C ALA A 452 15.34 -13.30 -4.65
N TYR A 453 14.27 -12.48 -4.71
CA TYR A 453 13.34 -12.66 -5.79
C TYR A 453 14.28 -12.87 -6.95
N ASP A 454 14.05 -13.87 -7.79
CA ASP A 454 14.64 -13.86 -9.11
C ASP A 454 14.28 -12.49 -9.71
N PHE A 455 15.07 -11.48 -9.35
CA PHE A 455 15.18 -10.18 -9.90
C PHE A 455 15.94 -10.62 -11.12
N LYS A 456 15.16 -11.12 -12.10
CA LYS A 456 15.50 -11.02 -13.49
C LYS A 456 16.04 -9.62 -13.57
N THR A 457 17.37 -9.51 -13.59
CA THR A 457 18.10 -8.27 -13.77
C THR A 457 17.35 -7.63 -14.88
N SER A 458 16.67 -6.50 -14.60
CA SER A 458 15.71 -6.00 -15.59
C SER A 458 16.49 -5.87 -16.89
N THR A 459 15.87 -6.16 -18.04
CA THR A 459 16.59 -6.13 -19.32
C THR A 459 17.42 -4.85 -19.47
N THR A 460 16.96 -3.74 -18.89
CA THR A 460 17.68 -2.48 -18.73
C THR A 460 18.95 -2.58 -17.87
N HIS A 461 18.93 -3.21 -16.69
CA HIS A 461 20.12 -3.41 -15.85
C HIS A 461 21.23 -4.14 -16.60
N LEU A 462 20.87 -5.23 -17.30
CA LEU A 462 21.82 -6.01 -18.09
C LEU A 462 22.36 -5.21 -19.29
N GLN A 463 21.51 -4.45 -19.98
CA GLN A 463 21.93 -3.58 -21.09
C GLN A 463 22.91 -2.51 -20.63
N VAL A 464 22.66 -1.88 -19.47
CA VAL A 464 23.57 -0.89 -18.89
C VAL A 464 24.92 -1.53 -18.58
N ARG A 465 24.92 -2.69 -17.90
CA ARG A 465 26.14 -3.44 -17.60
C ARG A 465 26.93 -3.78 -18.86
N ASN A 466 26.29 -4.43 -19.84
CA ASN A 466 26.95 -4.81 -21.09
C ASN A 466 27.55 -3.61 -21.82
N THR A 467 26.85 -2.46 -21.79
CA THR A 467 27.37 -1.22 -22.38
C THR A 467 28.59 -0.70 -21.62
N LEU A 468 28.61 -0.78 -20.28
CA LEU A 468 29.78 -0.40 -19.46
C LEU A 468 30.97 -1.34 -19.70
N ASP A 469 30.71 -2.64 -19.88
CA ASP A 469 31.74 -3.63 -20.20
C ASP A 469 32.42 -3.31 -21.55
N MET A 470 31.70 -2.74 -22.53
CA MET A 470 32.30 -2.26 -23.80
C MET A 470 33.29 -1.09 -23.60
N PHE A 471 33.18 -0.34 -22.50
CA PHE A 471 34.15 0.69 -22.12
C PHE A 471 35.27 0.14 -21.21
N ASN A 472 35.36 -1.18 -21.03
CA ASN A 472 36.29 -1.86 -20.14
C ASN A 472 36.18 -1.41 -18.67
N TYR A 473 34.97 -1.05 -18.21
CA TYR A 473 34.74 -0.82 -16.79
C TYR A 473 34.57 -2.14 -16.04
N GLU A 474 35.35 -2.34 -14.98
CA GLU A 474 35.09 -3.42 -14.02
C GLU A 474 33.87 -3.05 -13.18
N THR A 475 32.78 -3.82 -13.36
CA THR A 475 31.50 -3.58 -12.71
C THR A 475 31.10 -4.72 -11.78
N GLU A 476 30.56 -4.36 -10.62
CA GLU A 476 29.85 -5.29 -9.74
C GLU A 476 28.36 -4.96 -9.79
N VAL A 477 27.50 -5.97 -9.89
CA VAL A 477 26.05 -5.81 -10.00
C VAL A 477 25.38 -6.23 -8.68
N GLU A 478 24.31 -5.53 -8.30
CA GLU A 478 23.56 -5.78 -7.06
C GLU A 478 24.46 -5.83 -5.81
N THR A 479 25.42 -4.93 -5.77
CA THR A 479 26.46 -4.88 -4.73
C THR A 479 25.92 -4.29 -3.44
N LYS A 480 26.33 -4.86 -2.30
CA LYS A 480 25.98 -4.33 -0.98
C LYS A 480 26.85 -3.12 -0.64
N VAL A 481 26.25 -1.93 -0.66
CA VAL A 481 26.81 -0.69 -0.10
C VAL A 481 25.92 -0.26 1.07
N TYR A 482 26.18 -0.84 2.23
CA TYR A 482 25.30 -0.79 3.38
C TYR A 482 24.83 0.64 3.78
N PRO A 483 23.53 0.83 4.10
CA PRO A 483 22.46 -0.18 4.25
C PRO A 483 21.73 -0.52 2.94
N TYR A 484 22.31 -0.17 1.78
CA TYR A 484 21.68 -0.35 0.49
C TYR A 484 22.28 -1.51 -0.29
N ILE A 485 21.48 -2.07 -1.19
CA ILE A 485 21.95 -2.79 -2.36
C ILE A 485 21.91 -1.77 -3.50
N VAL A 486 23.01 -1.64 -4.23
CA VAL A 486 23.14 -0.74 -5.37
C VAL A 486 23.16 -1.53 -6.66
N ASP A 487 22.60 -0.98 -7.72
CA ASP A 487 22.41 -1.74 -8.95
C ASP A 487 23.74 -2.08 -9.63
N ILE A 488 24.62 -1.10 -9.79
CA ILE A 488 25.95 -1.28 -10.38
C ILE A 488 26.99 -0.43 -9.62
N LEU A 489 28.10 -1.04 -9.23
CA LEU A 489 29.26 -0.37 -8.64
C LEU A 489 30.46 -0.47 -9.59
N VAL A 490 31.02 0.68 -9.98
CA VAL A 490 32.28 0.79 -10.71
C VAL A 490 33.38 1.11 -9.70
N LYS A 491 34.02 0.06 -9.17
CA LYS A 491 34.98 0.16 -8.05
C LYS A 491 36.12 1.13 -8.30
N SER A 492 36.73 1.05 -9.48
CA SER A 492 37.87 1.90 -9.86
C SER A 492 37.57 3.40 -9.85
N LYS A 493 36.30 3.79 -9.93
CA LYS A 493 35.84 5.18 -9.96
C LYS A 493 35.09 5.62 -8.70
N ASN A 494 34.93 4.72 -7.72
CA ASN A 494 34.05 4.90 -6.58
C ASN A 494 32.66 5.42 -6.99
N LEU A 495 32.12 4.85 -8.08
CA LEU A 495 30.92 5.30 -8.76
C LEU A 495 29.81 4.27 -8.62
N ILE A 496 28.64 4.72 -8.20
CA ILE A 496 27.42 3.93 -8.16
C ILE A 496 26.51 4.39 -9.30
N ILE A 497 25.97 3.43 -10.05
CA ILE A 497 24.97 3.64 -11.09
C ILE A 497 23.69 2.93 -10.67
N GLU A 498 22.59 3.67 -10.56
CA GLU A 498 21.25 3.13 -10.31
C GLU A 498 20.41 3.17 -11.58
N VAL A 499 19.77 2.06 -11.92
CA VAL A 499 18.87 1.94 -13.06
C VAL A 499 17.44 2.04 -12.54
N ASP A 500 16.96 3.28 -12.45
CA ASP A 500 15.72 3.62 -11.78
C ASP A 500 14.49 3.24 -12.62
N GLY A 501 13.75 2.21 -12.17
CA GLY A 501 12.44 1.84 -12.71
C GLY A 501 11.31 2.81 -12.32
N PRO A 502 10.07 2.60 -12.81
CA PRO A 502 8.93 3.49 -12.55
C PRO A 502 8.66 3.78 -11.06
N TYR A 503 8.88 2.80 -10.18
CA TYR A 503 8.65 2.94 -8.73
C TYR A 503 9.63 3.90 -8.02
N HIS A 504 10.75 4.26 -8.66
CA HIS A 504 11.74 5.21 -8.13
C HIS A 504 11.31 6.66 -8.31
N TYR A 505 10.22 6.90 -9.04
CA TYR A 505 9.65 8.20 -9.28
C TYR A 505 8.32 8.32 -8.56
N THR A 506 8.09 9.47 -7.94
CA THR A 506 6.74 9.90 -7.63
C THR A 506 6.06 10.14 -8.96
N THR A 507 5.00 9.40 -9.24
CA THR A 507 4.11 9.70 -10.36
C THR A 507 3.49 11.07 -10.08
N TYR A 508 4.10 12.12 -10.64
CA TYR A 508 3.29 13.29 -10.94
C TYR A 508 2.33 12.80 -12.01
N ILE A 509 1.07 12.77 -11.62
CA ILE A 509 -0.12 12.63 -12.45
C ILE A 509 0.25 12.59 -13.94
N ASN A 510 0.23 11.39 -14.54
CA ASN A 510 0.37 11.32 -15.99
C ASN A 510 -0.70 12.22 -16.64
N LYS A 511 -0.44 12.72 -17.83
CA LYS A 511 -1.35 13.67 -18.52
C LYS A 511 -2.82 13.24 -18.48
N SER A 512 -3.13 11.94 -18.61
CA SER A 512 -4.50 11.41 -18.57
C SER A 512 -5.16 11.54 -17.21
N VAL A 513 -4.49 11.17 -16.11
CA VAL A 513 -4.99 11.38 -14.75
C VAL A 513 -5.14 12.88 -14.46
N GLY A 514 -4.28 13.72 -15.05
CA GLY A 514 -4.28 15.17 -14.85
C GLY A 514 -5.50 15.84 -15.46
N LYS A 515 -5.83 15.45 -16.68
CA LYS A 515 -7.08 15.83 -17.35
C LYS A 515 -8.29 15.48 -16.49
N ILE A 516 -8.39 14.23 -16.01
CA ILE A 516 -9.53 13.77 -15.20
C ILE A 516 -9.64 14.53 -13.86
N LEU A 517 -8.51 14.89 -13.26
CA LEU A 517 -8.47 15.59 -11.96
C LEU A 517 -8.48 17.12 -12.08
N ASN A 518 -8.58 17.67 -13.29
CA ASN A 518 -8.45 19.10 -13.63
C ASN A 518 -7.14 19.70 -13.10
N ARG A 519 -6.02 19.04 -13.42
CA ARG A 519 -4.64 19.41 -13.06
C ARG A 519 -3.71 19.18 -14.24
N GLU A 520 -4.10 19.67 -15.40
CA GLU A 520 -3.27 19.56 -16.60
C GLU A 520 -1.93 20.27 -16.35
N SER A 521 -0.84 19.53 -16.53
CA SER A 521 0.51 20.09 -16.68
C SER A 521 0.98 19.79 -18.09
N SER A 522 1.76 20.71 -18.67
CA SER A 522 2.39 20.54 -19.98
C SER A 522 3.37 19.36 -20.00
N ASP A 523 3.95 19.03 -18.85
CA ASP A 523 5.04 18.07 -18.71
C ASP A 523 4.76 16.99 -17.66
N ASP A 524 5.13 15.75 -17.96
CA ASP A 524 5.20 14.66 -16.98
C ASP A 524 6.43 14.90 -16.08
N LEU A 525 6.23 15.51 -14.92
CA LEU A 525 7.31 15.79 -13.97
C LEU A 525 7.66 14.56 -13.13
N PHE A 526 8.48 13.65 -13.67
CA PHE A 526 9.03 12.53 -12.90
C PHE A 526 10.04 13.04 -11.86
N GLN A 527 9.63 13.07 -10.59
CA GLN A 527 10.53 13.39 -9.48
C GLN A 527 10.88 12.13 -8.70
N HIS A 528 12.14 11.95 -8.30
CA HIS A 528 12.51 10.81 -7.46
C HIS A 528 11.72 10.75 -6.14
N THR A 529 11.40 9.53 -5.70
CA THR A 529 10.79 9.31 -4.38
C THR A 529 11.70 9.77 -3.25
N LEU A 530 11.13 9.90 -2.05
CA LEU A 530 11.92 10.20 -0.85
C LEU A 530 13.03 9.16 -0.64
N ASN A 531 12.74 7.87 -0.85
CA ASN A 531 13.68 6.79 -0.61
C ASN A 531 14.85 6.86 -1.60
N SER A 532 14.55 7.05 -2.89
CA SER A 532 15.58 7.20 -3.94
C SER A 532 16.48 8.42 -3.68
N ARG A 533 15.88 9.57 -3.31
CA ARG A 533 16.65 10.78 -2.95
C ARG A 533 17.49 10.60 -1.69
N LEU A 534 16.99 9.88 -0.70
CA LEU A 534 17.72 9.61 0.54
C LEU A 534 18.89 8.68 0.28
N LYS A 535 18.69 7.61 -0.49
CA LYS A 535 19.73 6.67 -0.93
C LYS A 535 20.85 7.41 -1.66
N GLN A 536 20.50 8.17 -2.71
CA GLN A 536 21.44 9.02 -3.44
C GLN A 536 22.27 9.90 -2.50
N ARG A 537 21.61 10.67 -1.63
CA ARG A 537 22.29 11.60 -0.74
C ARG A 537 23.23 10.91 0.24
N LEU A 538 22.79 9.85 0.91
CA LEU A 538 23.61 9.18 1.93
C LEU A 538 24.82 8.47 1.30
N LEU A 539 24.66 7.92 0.10
CA LEU A 539 25.77 7.33 -0.67
C LEU A 539 26.75 8.41 -1.13
N GLN A 540 26.27 9.53 -1.69
CA GLN A 540 27.12 10.67 -2.04
C GLN A 540 27.88 11.23 -0.82
N LYS A 541 27.20 11.35 0.32
CA LYS A 541 27.83 11.78 1.59
C LYS A 541 28.81 10.75 2.15
N SER A 542 28.74 9.50 1.69
CA SER A 542 29.73 8.45 1.99
C SER A 542 30.93 8.46 1.04
N GLY A 543 31.01 9.43 0.12
CA GLY A 543 32.13 9.61 -0.80
C GLY A 543 31.93 9.03 -2.20
N TYR A 544 30.79 8.38 -2.49
CA TYR A 544 30.52 7.81 -3.80
C TYR A 544 30.09 8.88 -4.82
N LYS A 545 30.56 8.77 -6.06
CA LYS A 545 29.87 9.36 -7.20
C LYS A 545 28.59 8.57 -7.44
N PHE A 546 27.50 9.24 -7.82
CA PHE A 546 26.20 8.60 -7.96
C PHE A 546 25.48 9.09 -9.20
N VAL A 547 25.17 8.16 -10.10
CA VAL A 547 24.52 8.41 -11.39
C VAL A 547 23.23 7.61 -11.46
N ASN A 548 22.14 8.27 -11.88
CA ASN A 548 20.86 7.62 -12.12
C ASN A 548 20.63 7.50 -13.62
N ILE A 549 20.19 6.33 -14.05
CA ILE A 549 19.72 6.04 -15.40
C ILE A 549 18.21 5.82 -15.33
N PRO A 550 17.39 6.83 -15.67
CA PRO A 550 15.94 6.68 -15.69
C PRO A 550 15.48 5.70 -16.76
N TYR A 551 14.56 4.80 -16.42
CA TYR A 551 14.00 3.83 -17.38
C TYR A 551 13.44 4.51 -18.65
N TYR A 552 12.82 5.69 -18.51
CA TYR A 552 12.21 6.43 -19.62
C TYR A 552 13.21 7.20 -20.50
N LYS A 553 14.49 7.27 -20.10
CA LYS A 553 15.57 7.89 -20.89
C LYS A 553 16.49 6.85 -21.54
N TRP A 554 16.37 5.58 -21.18
CA TRP A 554 17.25 4.53 -21.67
C TRP A 554 16.96 4.23 -23.16
N PRO A 555 17.95 4.34 -24.07
CA PRO A 555 17.73 4.10 -25.48
C PRO A 555 17.50 2.63 -25.83
N ASN A 556 16.77 2.37 -26.91
CA ASN A 556 16.47 1.01 -27.37
C ASN A 556 17.59 0.36 -28.20
N THR A 557 18.45 1.15 -28.85
CA THR A 557 19.51 0.64 -29.75
C THR A 557 20.87 0.70 -29.07
N THR A 558 21.73 -0.31 -29.32
CA THR A 558 23.06 -0.39 -28.71
C THR A 558 23.92 0.84 -29.00
N SER A 559 23.94 1.34 -30.23
CA SER A 559 24.72 2.55 -30.57
C SER A 559 24.28 3.78 -29.78
N ALA A 560 22.97 3.95 -29.57
CA ALA A 560 22.45 5.05 -28.76
C ALA A 560 22.72 4.84 -27.26
N GLN A 561 22.72 3.60 -26.77
CA GLN A 561 23.09 3.25 -25.39
C GLN A 561 24.57 3.59 -25.12
N VAL A 562 25.47 3.25 -26.04
CA VAL A 562 26.91 3.60 -25.96
C VAL A 562 27.08 5.12 -25.88
N TYR A 563 26.42 5.87 -26.77
CA TYR A 563 26.47 7.33 -26.74
C TYR A 563 25.89 7.91 -25.44
N PHE A 564 24.78 7.35 -24.95
CA PHE A 564 24.18 7.75 -23.70
C PHE A 564 25.15 7.57 -22.53
N ILE A 565 25.77 6.40 -22.38
CA ILE A 565 26.75 6.13 -21.31
C ILE A 565 27.97 7.06 -21.44
N ALA A 566 28.50 7.26 -22.66
CA ALA A 566 29.60 8.19 -22.89
C ALA A 566 29.25 9.63 -22.45
N SER A 567 28.01 10.06 -22.69
CA SER A 567 27.53 11.40 -22.33
C SER A 567 27.40 11.63 -20.82
N LEU A 568 27.38 10.57 -20.01
CA LEU A 568 27.30 10.68 -18.54
C LEU A 568 28.63 11.14 -17.92
N GLY A 569 29.73 11.16 -18.68
CA GLY A 569 31.04 11.62 -18.20
C GLY A 569 31.55 10.83 -16.99
N LEU A 570 31.34 9.50 -17.00
CA LEU A 570 31.60 8.59 -15.88
C LEU A 570 33.04 8.64 -15.38
#